data_AF-A0A415I6B9-F1
#
_entry.id   AF-A0A415I6B9-F1
#
_cell.length_a   1.000
_cell.length_b   1.000
_cell.length_c   1.000
_cell.angle_alpha   90.00
_cell.angle_beta   90.00
_cell.angle_gamma   90.00
#
_symmetry.space_group_name_H-M   'P 1'
#
loop_
_entity.id
_entity.type
_entity.pdbx_description
1 polymer ?
#
loop_
_entity_poly.entity_id
_entity_poly.type
_entity_poly.pdbx_seq_one_letter_code
_entity_poly.pdbx_strand_id
1 'polypeptide(L)'
;MELTVIIQSKIYEIRGQQVMLDFDLAEAYGIVTRILKQAIKRNIKRFEGEDFMFTLTKEELSRSQIVTLNKGRGSNFKYMPFAFTELGVAMLSSVLNSDTAIEMNRSIMRAFVAVHRFIANPPVDRVSELQAQKRLADSLRNPIGFIKPKQ
;
A
#
# COMPACT_ATOMS: atom_id res chain seq x y z
N MET A 1 6.84 -13.60 9.38
CA MET A 1 5.53 -13.46 8.71
C MET A 1 4.78 -12.23 9.22
N GLU A 2 4.70 -12.01 10.53
CA GLU A 2 3.94 -10.89 11.13
C GLU A 2 4.43 -9.50 10.70
N LEU A 3 5.75 -9.26 10.68
CA LEU A 3 6.31 -7.96 10.27
C LEU A 3 5.99 -7.59 8.81
N THR A 4 6.00 -8.56 7.89
CA THR A 4 5.69 -8.33 6.47
C THR A 4 4.24 -7.91 6.28
N VAL A 5 3.31 -8.53 7.01
CA VAL A 5 1.88 -8.18 6.97
C VAL A 5 1.65 -6.76 7.48
N ILE A 6 2.35 -6.37 8.56
CA ILE A 6 2.28 -5.00 9.09
C ILE A 6 2.80 -3.99 8.05
N ILE A 7 3.93 -4.28 7.40
CA ILE A 7 4.48 -3.38 6.38
C ILE A 7 3.55 -3.27 5.16
N GLN A 8 2.96 -4.39 4.71
CA GLN A 8 2.00 -4.38 3.60
C GLN A 8 0.81 -3.45 3.87
N SER A 9 0.32 -3.40 5.11
CA SER A 9 -0.77 -2.49 5.49
C SER A 9 -0.40 -1.00 5.46
N LYS A 10 0.90 -0.69 5.36
CA LYS A 10 1.46 0.67 5.26
C LYS A 10 1.90 1.02 3.83
N ILE A 11 1.58 0.19 2.84
CA ILE A 11 1.76 0.48 1.43
C ILE A 11 0.43 1.02 0.89
N TYR A 12 0.49 2.18 0.25
CA TYR A 12 -0.65 2.91 -0.26
C TYR A 12 -0.58 3.03 -1.78
N GLU A 13 -1.73 3.12 -2.44
CA GLU A 13 -1.79 3.46 -3.85
C GLU A 13 -2.08 4.96 -4.00
N ILE A 14 -1.12 5.71 -4.54
CA ILE A 14 -1.25 7.15 -4.80
C ILE A 14 -0.70 7.44 -6.19
N ARG A 15 -1.46 8.18 -7.02
CA ARG A 15 -1.13 8.43 -8.44
C ARG A 15 -0.89 7.13 -9.25
N GLY A 16 -1.53 6.02 -8.87
CA GLY A 16 -1.32 4.72 -9.50
C GLY A 16 0.02 4.05 -9.16
N GLN A 17 0.77 4.60 -8.19
CA GLN A 17 2.02 4.05 -7.70
C GLN A 17 1.83 3.50 -6.29
N GLN A 18 2.49 2.36 -6.01
CA GLN A 18 2.59 1.83 -4.65
C GLN A 18 3.64 2.65 -3.90
N VAL A 19 3.24 3.28 -2.81
CA VAL A 19 4.07 4.20 -2.04
C VAL A 19 3.96 3.96 -0.54
N MET A 20 5.02 4.28 0.19
CA MET A 20 5.07 4.28 1.64
C MET A 20 5.39 5.69 2.15
N LEU A 21 4.71 6.12 3.22
CA LEU A 21 4.82 7.49 3.72
C LEU A 21 6.02 7.66 4.65
N ASP A 22 6.57 8.88 4.69
CA ASP A 22 7.77 9.20 5.50
C ASP A 22 7.67 8.81 6.97
N PHE A 23 6.49 8.97 7.60
CA PHE A 23 6.25 8.62 8.99
C PHE A 23 6.19 7.11 9.22
N ASP A 24 5.52 6.38 8.32
CA ASP A 24 5.45 4.91 8.37
C ASP A 24 6.83 4.30 8.17
N LEU A 25 7.60 4.91 7.27
CA LEU A 25 8.95 4.48 6.94
C LEU A 25 9.91 4.72 8.10
N ALA A 26 9.83 5.89 8.72
CA ALA A 26 10.61 6.19 9.91
C ALA A 26 10.29 5.24 11.07
N GLU A 27 9.00 4.94 11.29
CA GLU A 27 8.56 3.98 12.30
C GLU A 27 9.08 2.57 12.01
N ALA A 28 8.98 2.12 10.75
CA ALA A 28 9.52 0.83 10.34
C ALA A 28 11.02 0.74 10.60
N TYR A 29 11.79 1.77 10.25
CA TYR A 29 13.23 1.83 10.53
C TYR A 29 13.58 2.04 12.01
N GLY A 30 12.59 2.26 12.90
CA GLY A 30 12.84 2.55 14.32
C GLY A 30 13.52 3.91 14.55
N ILE A 31 13.38 4.86 13.63
CA ILE A 31 13.99 6.19 13.69
C ILE A 31 12.94 7.29 13.74
N VAL A 32 13.34 8.47 14.20
CA VAL A 32 12.47 9.65 14.18
C VAL A 32 12.38 10.18 12.74
N THR A 33 11.18 10.60 12.32
CA THR A 33 10.91 11.15 10.96
C THR A 33 11.84 12.28 10.57
N ARG A 34 12.25 13.12 11.53
CA ARG A 34 13.22 14.20 11.32
C ARG A 34 14.59 13.67 10.86
N ILE A 35 15.05 12.56 11.41
CA ILE A 35 16.33 11.93 11.07
C ILE A 35 16.28 11.39 9.64
N LEU A 36 15.19 10.70 9.29
CA LEU A 36 14.95 10.21 7.93
C LEU A 36 15.01 11.36 6.92
N LYS A 37 14.24 12.43 7.16
CA LYS A 37 14.21 13.63 6.30
C LYS A 37 15.58 14.29 6.17
N GLN A 38 16.37 14.32 7.24
CA GLN A 38 17.73 14.87 7.21
C GLN A 38 18.66 14.02 6.34
N ALA A 39 18.58 12.69 6.46
CA ALA A 39 19.39 11.77 5.67
C ALA A 39 19.08 11.87 4.16
N ILE A 40 17.81 12.01 3.81
CA ILE A 40 17.35 12.25 2.43
C ILE A 40 17.87 13.58 1.91
N LYS A 41 17.72 14.68 2.66
CA LYS A 41 18.19 16.01 2.24
C LYS A 41 19.68 16.05 1.94
N ARG A 42 20.50 15.30 2.70
CA ARG A 42 21.93 15.15 2.45
C ARG A 42 22.25 14.39 1.15
N ASN A 43 21.31 13.56 0.69
CA ASN A 43 21.45 12.68 -0.45
C ASN A 43 20.41 12.97 -1.54
N ILE A 44 19.93 14.22 -1.65
CA ILE A 44 18.75 14.55 -2.46
C ILE A 44 18.88 14.11 -3.92
N LYS A 45 20.10 14.15 -4.48
CA LYS A 45 20.43 13.68 -5.83
C LYS A 45 20.01 12.24 -6.12
N ARG A 46 19.87 11.39 -5.09
CA ARG A 46 19.41 9.99 -5.22
C ARG A 46 17.89 9.86 -5.28
N PHE A 47 17.17 10.92 -4.92
CA PHE A 47 15.71 10.94 -4.79
C PHE A 47 15.08 11.97 -5.75
N GLU A 48 15.79 12.35 -6.81
CA GLU A 48 15.28 13.27 -7.83
C GLU A 48 14.32 12.53 -8.77
N GLY A 49 13.10 13.04 -8.92
CA GLY A 49 12.06 12.47 -9.79
C GLY A 49 10.90 11.85 -9.02
N GLU A 50 9.70 11.94 -9.59
CA GLU A 50 8.47 11.39 -8.98
C GLU A 50 8.53 9.85 -8.89
N ASP A 51 9.35 9.20 -9.70
CA ASP A 51 9.58 7.75 -9.66
C ASP A 51 10.30 7.30 -8.39
N PHE A 52 10.91 8.21 -7.61
CA PHE A 52 11.59 7.90 -6.34
C PHE A 52 10.81 8.41 -5.15
N MET A 53 10.49 9.70 -5.15
CA MET A 53 9.68 10.30 -4.10
C MET A 53 8.95 11.53 -4.60
N PHE A 54 7.83 11.83 -3.98
CA PHE A 54 7.10 13.07 -4.23
C PHE A 54 6.41 13.55 -2.96
N THR A 55 6.05 14.82 -2.95
CA THR A 55 5.30 15.41 -1.84
C THR A 55 3.81 15.28 -2.14
N LEU A 56 3.03 14.83 -1.16
CA LEU A 56 1.58 14.73 -1.29
C LEU A 56 0.91 16.09 -1.27
N THR A 57 -0.18 16.23 -2.02
CA THR A 57 -1.09 17.37 -1.88
C THR A 57 -2.10 17.14 -0.77
N LYS A 58 -2.77 18.22 -0.32
CA LYS A 58 -3.81 18.12 0.72
C LYS A 58 -4.99 17.26 0.25
N GLU A 59 -5.31 17.32 -1.05
CA GLU A 59 -6.39 16.56 -1.67
C GLU A 59 -6.05 15.07 -1.74
N GLU A 60 -4.81 14.72 -2.07
CA GLU A 60 -4.34 13.33 -2.06
C GLU A 60 -4.37 12.74 -0.65
N LEU A 61 -3.98 13.54 0.33
CA LEU A 61 -3.99 13.17 1.74
C LEU A 61 -5.40 12.98 2.30
N SER A 62 -6.35 13.84 1.90
CA SER A 62 -7.74 13.77 2.35
C SER A 62 -8.54 12.64 1.69
N ARG A 63 -8.19 12.29 0.44
CA ARG A 63 -8.81 11.18 -0.30
C ARG A 63 -8.28 9.82 0.12
N SER A 64 -7.06 9.75 0.65
CA SER A 64 -6.54 8.53 1.24
C SER A 64 -7.33 8.19 2.51
N GLN A 65 -8.29 7.27 2.37
CA GLN A 65 -9.14 6.74 3.45
C GLN A 65 -8.33 6.27 4.68
N ILE A 66 -7.05 5.90 4.49
CA ILE A 66 -6.20 5.35 5.54
C ILE A 66 -5.57 6.44 6.42
N VAL A 67 -5.20 7.60 5.85
CA VAL A 67 -4.73 8.76 6.64
C VAL A 67 -5.85 9.32 7.51
N THR A 68 -7.10 9.14 7.09
CA THR A 68 -8.30 9.60 7.81
C THR A 68 -8.66 8.69 9.00
N LEU A 69 -8.19 7.44 9.03
CA LEU A 69 -8.46 6.52 10.13
C LEU A 69 -7.55 6.78 11.35
N ASN A 70 -6.36 7.35 11.16
CA ASN A 70 -5.44 7.79 12.22
C ASN A 70 -5.85 9.14 12.85
N LYS A 71 -7.15 9.29 13.17
CA LYS A 71 -7.80 10.47 13.79
C LYS A 71 -7.30 10.85 15.21
N GLY A 72 -6.25 10.20 15.72
CA GLY A 72 -5.65 10.53 17.02
C GLY A 72 -4.71 11.73 16.98
N ARG A 73 -4.18 12.10 15.81
CA ARG A 73 -3.32 13.27 15.63
C ARG A 73 -3.98 14.19 14.62
N GLY A 74 -4.46 15.34 15.09
CA GLY A 74 -5.33 16.26 14.35
C GLY A 74 -4.92 16.48 12.90
N SER A 75 -5.92 16.76 12.07
CA SER A 75 -5.89 17.06 10.63
C SER A 75 -4.99 18.24 10.20
N ASN A 76 -4.09 18.70 11.06
CA ASN A 76 -3.17 19.80 10.86
C ASN A 76 -1.76 19.26 10.62
N PHE A 77 -1.54 18.64 9.46
CA PHE A 77 -0.18 18.39 8.97
C PHE A 77 0.50 19.74 8.75
N LYS A 78 1.41 20.13 9.65
CA LYS A 78 2.22 21.36 9.53
C LYS A 78 3.05 21.35 8.24
N TYR A 79 3.44 20.17 7.77
CA TYR A 79 4.14 19.95 6.52
C TYR A 79 3.55 18.71 5.84
N MET A 80 3.42 18.78 4.51
CA MET A 80 2.96 17.63 3.74
C MET A 80 3.97 16.48 3.83
N PRO A 81 3.50 15.23 4.03
CA PRO A 81 4.38 14.07 4.06
C PRO A 81 4.96 13.78 2.68
N PHE A 82 6.16 13.21 2.67
CA PHE A 82 6.73 12.61 1.47
C PHE A 82 6.19 11.19 1.28
N ALA A 83 5.89 10.85 0.03
CA ALA A 83 5.59 9.50 -0.42
C ALA A 83 6.82 8.93 -1.13
N PHE A 84 7.22 7.71 -0.78
CA PHE A 84 8.34 6.99 -1.37
C PHE A 84 7.83 5.79 -2.16
N THR A 85 8.21 5.70 -3.41
CA THR A 85 7.96 4.52 -4.25
C THR A 85 8.90 3.38 -3.85
N GLU A 86 8.73 2.21 -4.47
CA GLU A 86 9.69 1.10 -4.33
C GLU A 86 11.13 1.53 -4.65
N LEU A 87 11.35 2.31 -5.72
CA LEU A 87 12.67 2.82 -6.10
C LEU A 87 13.22 3.79 -5.04
N GLY A 88 12.37 4.66 -4.48
CA GLY A 88 12.75 5.54 -3.39
C GLY A 88 13.18 4.78 -2.14
N VAL A 89 12.44 3.74 -1.78
CA VAL A 89 12.79 2.87 -0.64
C VAL A 89 14.08 2.10 -0.92
N ALA A 90 14.28 1.64 -2.15
CA ALA A 90 15.54 1.02 -2.56
C ALA A 90 16.73 1.97 -2.34
N MET A 91 16.57 3.26 -2.68
CA MET A 91 17.62 4.27 -2.48
C MET A 91 17.98 4.48 -1.00
N LEU A 92 17.03 4.26 -0.07
CA LEU A 92 17.31 4.35 1.37
C LEU A 92 18.30 3.30 1.86
N SER A 93 18.48 2.17 1.16
CA SER A 93 19.48 1.15 1.52
C SER A 93 20.91 1.69 1.47
N SER A 94 21.16 2.65 0.58
CA SER A 94 22.48 3.30 0.44
C SER A 94 22.70 4.44 1.44
N VAL A 95 21.62 4.92 2.06
CA VAL A 95 21.61 6.08 2.95
C VAL A 95 21.58 5.65 4.42
N LEU A 96 20.81 4.61 4.74
CA LEU A 96 20.64 4.06 6.08
C LEU A 96 21.36 2.72 6.18
N ASN A 97 22.55 2.74 6.77
CA ASN A 97 23.49 1.60 6.76
C ASN A 97 23.61 0.85 8.10
N SER A 98 22.69 1.04 9.06
CA SER A 98 22.70 0.23 10.29
C SER A 98 22.14 -1.17 10.01
N ASP A 99 22.60 -2.17 10.76
CA ASP A 99 22.12 -3.56 10.61
C ASP A 99 20.57 -3.65 10.70
N THR A 100 19.99 -2.91 11.64
CA THR A 100 18.53 -2.79 11.78
C THR A 100 17.87 -2.19 10.53
N ALA A 101 18.47 -1.16 9.94
CA ALA A 101 17.92 -0.53 8.74
C ALA A 101 18.04 -1.43 7.51
N ILE A 102 19.14 -2.17 7.40
CA ILE A 102 19.34 -3.14 6.31
C ILE A 102 18.24 -4.22 6.37
N GLU A 103 18.01 -4.83 7.54
CA GLU A 103 16.98 -5.85 7.70
C GLU A 103 15.57 -5.32 7.47
N MET A 104 15.30 -4.10 7.92
CA MET A 104 14.01 -3.45 7.67
C MET A 104 13.81 -3.16 6.19
N ASN A 105 14.81 -2.63 5.48
CA ASN A 105 14.70 -2.36 4.06
C ASN A 105 14.43 -3.64 3.27
N ARG A 106 15.14 -4.74 3.58
CA ARG A 106 14.87 -6.06 3.01
C ARG A 106 13.42 -6.52 3.23
N SER A 107 12.86 -6.23 4.40
CA SER A 107 11.47 -6.57 4.74
C SER A 107 10.46 -5.71 3.97
N ILE A 108 10.76 -4.41 3.81
CA ILE A 108 9.91 -3.49 3.05
C ILE A 108 9.93 -3.82 1.55
N MET A 109 11.10 -4.06 0.96
CA MET A 109 11.19 -4.47 -0.45
C MET A 109 10.44 -5.78 -0.71
N ARG A 110 10.51 -6.74 0.21
CA ARG A 110 9.70 -7.97 0.13
C ARG A 110 8.20 -7.71 0.17
N ALA A 111 7.75 -6.73 0.96
CA ALA A 111 6.36 -6.33 1.01
C ALA A 111 5.90 -5.69 -0.32
N PHE A 112 6.69 -4.78 -0.89
CA PHE A 112 6.43 -4.20 -2.22
C PHE A 112 6.31 -5.26 -3.31
N VAL A 113 7.27 -6.19 -3.39
CA VAL A 113 7.24 -7.30 -4.36
C VAL A 113 6.00 -8.17 -4.16
N ALA A 114 5.60 -8.44 -2.92
CA ALA A 114 4.40 -9.22 -2.63
C ALA A 114 3.11 -8.51 -3.08
N VAL A 115 3.01 -7.19 -2.87
CA VAL A 115 1.90 -6.36 -3.36
C VAL A 115 1.88 -6.35 -4.89
N HIS A 116 3.02 -6.15 -5.54
CA HIS A 116 3.12 -6.21 -7.00
C HIS A 116 2.67 -7.55 -7.57
N ARG A 117 3.08 -8.66 -6.95
CA ARG A 117 2.65 -10.00 -7.36
C ARG A 117 1.16 -10.20 -7.17
N PHE A 118 0.59 -9.69 -6.08
CA PHE A 118 -0.84 -9.77 -5.83
C PHE A 118 -1.66 -8.98 -6.86
N ILE A 119 -1.18 -7.80 -7.26
CA ILE A 119 -1.86 -6.99 -8.29
C ILE A 119 -1.71 -7.62 -9.68
N ALA A 120 -0.51 -8.10 -10.02
CA ALA A 120 -0.23 -8.70 -11.34
C ALA A 120 -0.90 -10.07 -11.53
N ASN A 121 -0.96 -10.86 -10.46
CA ASN A 121 -1.60 -12.18 -10.43
C ASN A 121 -2.58 -12.21 -9.26
N PRO A 122 -3.76 -11.57 -9.40
CA PRO A 122 -4.77 -11.62 -8.36
C PRO A 122 -5.11 -13.10 -8.10
N PRO A 123 -5.04 -13.57 -6.84
CA PRO A 123 -5.38 -14.94 -6.54
C PRO A 123 -6.81 -15.19 -7.01
N VAL A 124 -6.98 -16.21 -7.85
CA VAL A 124 -8.29 -16.63 -8.32
C VAL A 124 -9.14 -16.92 -7.09
N ASP A 125 -10.17 -16.09 -6.87
CA ASP A 125 -11.15 -16.33 -5.82
C ASP A 125 -12.04 -17.49 -6.25
N ARG A 126 -11.50 -18.70 -6.06
CA ARG A 126 -12.17 -19.96 -6.36
C ARG A 126 -13.52 -20.05 -5.65
N VAL A 127 -13.70 -19.40 -4.50
CA VAL A 127 -14.98 -19.38 -3.79
C VAL A 127 -16.00 -18.55 -4.57
N SER A 128 -15.62 -17.37 -5.05
CA SER A 128 -16.47 -16.54 -5.90
C SER A 128 -16.81 -17.22 -7.23
N GLU A 129 -15.86 -17.89 -7.87
CA GLU A 129 -16.10 -18.64 -9.11
C GLU A 129 -17.03 -19.83 -8.89
N LEU A 130 -16.83 -20.61 -7.84
CA LEU A 130 -17.71 -21.74 -7.50
C LEU A 130 -19.13 -21.26 -7.15
N GLN A 131 -19.28 -20.11 -6.49
CA GLN A 131 -20.59 -19.50 -6.24
C GLN A 131 -21.25 -19.01 -7.52
N ALA A 132 -20.48 -18.43 -8.45
CA ALA A 132 -20.99 -18.01 -9.76
C ALA A 132 -21.43 -19.22 -10.60
N GLN A 133 -20.65 -20.30 -10.61
CA GLN A 133 -20.99 -21.55 -11.29
C GLN A 133 -22.24 -22.21 -10.68
N LYS A 134 -22.36 -22.23 -9.35
CA LYS A 134 -23.53 -22.78 -8.66
C LYS A 134 -24.80 -21.98 -8.98
N ARG A 135 -24.72 -20.64 -8.98
CA ARG A 135 -25.84 -19.77 -9.39
C ARG A 135 -26.26 -19.98 -10.84
N LEU A 136 -25.30 -20.16 -11.75
CA LEU A 136 -25.57 -20.47 -13.15
C LEU A 136 -26.20 -21.85 -13.32
N ALA A 137 -25.71 -22.86 -12.58
CA ALA A 137 -26.30 -24.19 -12.57
C ALA A 137 -27.73 -24.20 -12.00
N ASP A 138 -27.99 -23.42 -10.95
CA ASP A 138 -29.33 -23.26 -10.36
C ASP A 138 -30.29 -22.54 -11.32
N SER A 139 -29.82 -21.57 -12.13
CA SER A 139 -30.66 -20.92 -13.16
C SER A 139 -30.98 -21.84 -14.33
N LEU A 140 -30.04 -22.71 -14.72
CA LEU A 140 -30.25 -23.70 -15.78
C LEU A 140 -31.18 -24.84 -15.35
N ARG A 141 -31.34 -25.07 -14.04
CA ARG A 141 -32.22 -26.10 -13.47
C ARG A 141 -33.70 -25.69 -13.45
N ASN A 142 -34.05 -24.46 -13.81
CA ASN A 142 -35.44 -23.96 -13.83
C ASN A 142 -35.97 -23.60 -15.24
N PRO A 143 -36.01 -24.53 -16.22
CA PRO A 143 -36.36 -24.18 -17.60
C PRO A 143 -37.86 -24.15 -17.94
N ILE A 144 -38.80 -24.57 -17.07
CA ILE A 144 -40.24 -24.60 -17.42
C ILE A 144 -41.10 -24.09 -16.26
N GLY A 145 -41.83 -23.01 -16.53
CA GLY A 145 -42.57 -22.21 -15.55
C GLY A 145 -43.76 -22.90 -14.89
N PHE A 146 -43.93 -22.65 -13.59
CA PHE A 146 -45.22 -22.80 -12.92
C PHE A 146 -46.08 -21.56 -13.21
N ILE A 147 -46.92 -21.64 -14.23
CA ILE A 147 -48.09 -20.77 -14.36
C ILE A 147 -49.03 -21.18 -13.23
N LYS A 148 -49.20 -20.33 -12.20
CA LYS A 148 -50.23 -20.58 -11.18
C LYS A 148 -51.62 -20.45 -11.82
N PRO A 149 -52.52 -21.44 -11.67
CA PRO A 149 -53.90 -21.28 -12.12
C PRO A 149 -54.59 -20.19 -11.27
N LYS A 150 -55.25 -19.26 -11.96
CA LYS A 150 -56.11 -18.22 -11.37
C LYS A 150 -57.32 -18.90 -10.72
N GLN A 151 -57.53 -18.69 -9.43
CA GLN A 151 -58.84 -18.79 -8.78
C GLN A 151 -59.36 -17.38 -8.56
#